data_AF-A0A975TRQ9-F1
#
_entry.id   AF-A0A975TRQ9-F1
#
_cell.length_a   1.000
_cell.length_b   1.000
_cell.length_c   1.000
_cell.angle_alpha   90.00
_cell.angle_beta   90.00
_cell.angle_gamma   90.00
#
_symmetry.space_group_name_H-M   'P 1'
#
loop_
_entity.id
_entity.type
_entity.pdbx_description
1 polymer ?
#
loop_
_entity_poly.entity_id
_entity_poly.type
_entity_poly.pdbx_seq_one_letter_code
_entity_poly.pdbx_strand_id
1 'polypeptide(L)' 'MNLHIMVDEQDGFLTGDKLRAAVPDWKSATVWFCGPAGFGTALRRDLAAQGLPRGAFHQELFNMR' A
#
# COMPACT_ATOMS: atom_id res chain seq x y z
N MET A 1 -8.77 -4.38 15.20
CA MET A 1 -8.93 -3.45 14.06
C MET A 1 -8.03 -2.26 14.34
N ASN A 2 -7.03 -2.01 13.51
CA ASN A 2 -6.07 -0.92 13.69
C ASN A 2 -6.19 0.05 12.52
N LEU A 3 -6.23 1.35 12.80
CA LEU A 3 -6.34 2.40 11.81
C LEU A 3 -5.08 3.26 11.87
N HIS A 4 -4.36 3.31 10.76
CA HIS A 4 -3.20 4.18 10.60
C HIS A 4 -3.60 5.38 9.73
N ILE A 5 -3.47 6.58 10.26
CA ILE A 5 -3.72 7.83 9.54
C ILE A 5 -2.35 8.44 9.22
N MET A 6 -2.16 8.87 7.97
CA MET A 6 -0.97 9.58 7.50
C MET A 6 -1.41 10.84 6.76
N VAL A 7 -0.73 11.95 7.02
CA VAL A 7 -0.98 13.24 6.37
C VAL A 7 0.31 13.69 5.71
N ASP A 8 0.31 13.81 4.37
CA ASP A 8 1.52 14.04 3.58
C ASP A 8 2.33 15.27 4.03
N GLU A 9 1.68 16.37 4.43
CA GLU A 9 2.36 17.59 4.91
C GLU A 9 3.13 17.38 6.21
N GLN A 10 2.73 16.41 7.04
CA GLN A 10 3.32 16.17 8.37
C GLN A 10 4.25 14.95 8.34
N ASP A 11 3.80 13.87 7.71
CA ASP A 11 4.46 12.58 7.76
C ASP A 11 5.29 12.32 6.49
N GLY A 12 5.10 13.12 5.44
CA GLY A 12 5.56 12.85 4.08
C GLY A 12 4.74 11.73 3.42
N PHE A 13 4.92 11.52 2.11
CA PHE A 13 4.16 10.53 1.36
C PHE A 13 4.24 9.12 1.95
N LEU A 14 3.12 8.41 1.88
CA LEU A 14 3.08 6.97 2.12
C LEU A 14 3.93 6.24 1.07
N THR A 15 4.92 5.50 1.53
CA THR A 15 5.76 4.62 0.71
C THR A 15 5.60 3.17 1.15
N GLY A 16 6.02 2.22 0.32
CA GLY A 16 5.97 0.82 0.73
C GLY A 16 6.86 0.53 1.95
N ASP A 17 8.00 1.21 2.09
CA ASP A 17 8.85 1.14 3.29
C ASP A 17 8.09 1.53 4.55
N LYS A 18 7.38 2.67 4.53
CA LYS A 18 6.56 3.14 5.66
C LYS A 18 5.42 2.18 5.96
N LEU A 19 4.77 1.63 4.92
CA LEU A 19 3.71 0.63 5.09
C LEU A 19 4.23 -0.61 5.83
N ARG A 20 5.39 -1.14 5.43
CA ARG A 20 5.99 -2.33 6.06
C ARG A 20 6.45 -2.08 7.49
N ALA A 21 6.92 -0.86 7.78
CA ALA A 21 7.28 -0.48 9.15
C ALA A 21 6.03 -0.37 10.05
N ALA A 22 4.93 0.16 9.52
CA ALA A 22 3.67 0.33 10.27
C ALA A 22 2.89 -0.98 10.45
N VAL A 23 3.03 -1.93 9.53
CA VAL A 23 2.29 -3.20 9.52
C VAL A 23 3.28 -4.36 9.41
N PRO A 24 3.89 -4.86 10.50
CA PRO A 24 4.95 -5.88 10.44
C PRO A 24 4.54 -7.19 9.75
N ASP A 25 3.26 -7.54 9.83
CA ASP A 25 2.70 -8.82 9.37
C ASP A 25 2.25 -8.78 7.90
N TRP A 26 2.62 -7.72 7.17
CA TRP A 26 2.16 -7.42 5.82
C TRP A 26 2.39 -8.54 4.80
N LYS A 27 3.40 -9.40 5.00
CA LYS A 27 3.72 -10.52 4.08
C LYS A 27 2.64 -11.60 4.05
N SER A 28 1.94 -11.79 5.15
CA SER A 28 0.81 -12.73 5.26
C SER A 28 -0.55 -12.06 5.01
N ALA A 29 -0.56 -10.75 4.74
CA ALA A 29 -1.79 -9.99 4.56
C ALA A 29 -2.24 -9.98 3.09
N THR A 30 -3.52 -9.71 2.91
CA THR A 30 -4.09 -9.32 1.62
C THR A 30 -4.27 -7.81 1.60
N VAL A 31 -3.68 -7.14 0.62
CA VAL A 31 -3.73 -5.69 0.46
C VAL A 31 -4.84 -5.32 -0.51
N TRP A 32 -5.73 -4.44 -0.07
CA TRP A 32 -6.78 -3.83 -0.89
C TRP A 32 -6.48 -2.34 -1.02
N PHE A 33 -6.33 -1.87 -2.25
CA PHE A 33 -5.98 -0.48 -2.53
C PHE A 33 -7.02 0.16 -3.44
N CYS A 34 -7.51 1.32 -3.03
CA CYS A 34 -8.36 2.21 -3.81
C CYS A 34 -7.72 3.60 -3.80
N GLY A 35 -7.44 4.16 -4.97
CA GLY A 35 -6.75 5.45 -5.08
C GLY A 35 -6.05 5.64 -6.42
N PRO A 36 -5.17 6.66 -6.54
CA PRO A 36 -4.51 7.00 -7.80
C PRO A 36 -3.75 5.80 -8.39
N ALA A 37 -3.98 5.52 -9.67
CA ALA A 37 -3.50 4.30 -10.31
C ALA A 37 -1.96 4.16 -10.30
N GLY A 38 -1.25 5.28 -10.50
CA GLY A 38 0.21 5.32 -10.43
C GLY A 38 0.74 4.99 -9.04
N PHE A 39 0.04 5.45 -8.00
CA PHE A 39 0.42 5.16 -6.62
C PHE A 39 0.20 3.69 -6.25
N GLY A 40 -0.97 3.14 -6.56
CA GLY A 40 -1.25 1.71 -6.37
C GLY A 40 -0.25 0.81 -7.11
N THR A 41 0.13 1.20 -8.34
CA THR A 41 1.16 0.49 -9.11
C THR A 41 2.53 0.54 -8.44
N ALA A 42 2.94 1.69 -7.90
CA ALA A 42 4.20 1.85 -7.20
C ALA A 42 4.24 0.99 -5.92
N LEU A 43 3.18 1.05 -5.10
CA LEU A 43 3.05 0.22 -3.89
C LEU A 43 3.08 -1.27 -4.21
N ARG A 44 2.33 -1.72 -5.23
CA ARG A 44 2.32 -3.12 -5.63
C ARG A 44 3.69 -3.62 -6.04
N ARG A 45 4.44 -2.84 -6.82
CA ARG A 45 5.79 -3.19 -7.28
C ARG A 45 6.74 -3.34 -6.10
N ASP A 46 6.73 -2.38 -5.19
CA ASP A 46 7.58 -2.37 -4.02
C ASP A 46 7.27 -3.56 -3.10
N LEU A 47 6.00 -3.76 -2.72
CA LEU A 47 5.61 -4.86 -1.84
C LEU A 47 5.91 -6.23 -2.47
N ALA A 48 5.68 -6.40 -3.77
CA ALA A 48 6.03 -7.62 -4.48
C ALA A 48 7.56 -7.86 -4.49
N ALA A 49 8.37 -6.82 -4.68
CA ALA A 49 9.83 -6.92 -4.62
C ALA A 49 10.34 -7.33 -3.24
N GLN A 50 9.59 -6.99 -2.18
CA GLN A 50 9.96 -7.27 -0.79
C GLN A 50 9.39 -8.61 -0.27
N GLY A 51 8.56 -9.29 -1.08
CA GLY A 51 8.07 -10.64 -0.80
C GLY A 51 6.57 -10.78 -0.56
N LEU A 52 5.74 -9.78 -0.90
CA LEU A 52 4.28 -9.97 -0.94
C LEU A 52 3.94 -10.98 -2.05
N PRO A 53 3.10 -12.00 -1.79
CA PRO A 53 2.64 -12.90 -2.84
C PRO A 53 1.96 -12.13 -3.98
N ARG A 54 2.24 -12.49 -5.23
CA ARG A 54 1.74 -11.78 -6.42
C ARG A 54 0.22 -11.61 -6.48
N GLY A 55 -0.53 -12.57 -5.92
CA GLY A 55 -2.00 -12.55 -5.89
C GLY A 55 -2.61 -11.85 -4.68
N ALA A 56 -1.80 -11.37 -3.73
CA ALA A 56 -2.27 -10.78 -2.48
C ALA A 56 -2.44 -9.25 -2.54
N PHE A 57 -2.26 -8.63 -3.71
CA PHE A 57 -2.50 -7.20 -3.91
C PHE A 57 -3.65 -6.99 -4.88
N HIS A 58 -4.74 -6.43 -4.40
CA HIS A 58 -5.93 -6.09 -5.16
C HIS A 58 -6.03 -4.59 -5.29
N GLN A 59 -6.13 -4.11 -6.52
CA GLN A 59 -6.29 -2.70 -6.83
C GLN A 59 -7.63 -2.48 -7.51
N GLU A 60 -8.49 -1.72 -6.87
CA GLU A 60 -9.69 -1.21 -7.50
C GLU A 60 -9.34 0.04 -8.30
N LEU A 61 -9.70 0.04 -9.58
CA LEU A 61 -9.51 1.19 -10.47
C LEU A 61 -10.66 2.18 -10.25
N PHE A 62 -10.66 2.87 -9.11
CA PHE A 62 -11.47 4.07 -8.96
C PHE A 62 -10.73 5.23 -9.64
N ASN A 63 -11.17 5.54 -10.86
CA ASN A 63 -10.77 6.76 -11.52
C ASN A 63 -11.61 7.88 -10.90
N MET A 64 -11.13 8.49 -9.80
CA MET A 64 -11.70 9.75 -9.31
C MET A 64 -11.54 10.77 -10.44
N ARG A 65 -12.66 11.09 -11.10
CA ARG A 65 -12.75 12.16 -12.09
C ARG A 65 -13.11 13.45 -11.39
#